data_AF-A0A1C4PVC1-F1
#
_entry.id   AF-A0A1C4PVC1-F1
#
_cell.length_a   1.000
_cell.length_b   1.000
_cell.length_c   1.000
_cell.angle_alpha   90.00
_cell.angle_beta   90.00
_cell.angle_gamma   90.00
#
_symmetry.space_group_name_H-M   'P 1'
#
loop_
_entity.id
_entity.type
_entity.pdbx_description
1 polymer ?
#
loop_
_entity_poly.entity_id
_entity_poly.type
_entity_poly.pdbx_seq_one_letter_code
_entity_poly.pdbx_strand_id
1 'polypeptide(L)'
;MDIRGSLAVVSAAVALVGVGLIAPAAQAQPQSSSAVVSPMTSVSCGGHSTNEPTISEWSSNAQAVYTLQCMLNRSLLHTTVTVDGSFGPSTLSAVKRFQYCDYLTVDGIVGPQTWGDLVFWAGSDNWVDNPCR
;
A
#
# COMPACT_ATOMS: atom_id res chain seq x y z
N MET A 1 16.45 12.12 33.28
CA MET A 1 15.54 11.29 34.09
C MET A 1 15.75 9.83 33.71
N ASP A 2 16.50 9.11 34.55
CA ASP A 2 16.61 7.64 34.55
C ASP A 2 15.32 6.96 35.01
N ILE A 3 15.01 5.81 34.41
CA ILE A 3 14.30 4.66 34.99
C ILE A 3 14.44 3.49 33.99
N ARG A 4 15.51 2.67 34.04
CA ARG A 4 15.72 1.46 34.88
C ARG A 4 14.52 0.49 34.91
N GLY A 5 14.62 -0.53 34.06
CA GLY A 5 14.31 -1.95 34.22
C GLY A 5 13.17 -2.43 35.13
N SER A 6 12.38 -3.37 34.61
CA SER A 6 11.73 -4.41 35.42
C SER A 6 11.54 -5.69 34.58
N LEU A 7 12.38 -6.70 34.86
CA LEU A 7 12.05 -8.10 34.63
C LEU A 7 11.00 -8.51 35.66
N ALA A 8 9.93 -9.17 35.23
CA ALA A 8 9.10 -9.98 36.10
C ALA A 8 8.88 -11.35 35.45
N VAL A 9 9.52 -12.32 36.07
CA VAL A 9 9.38 -13.76 35.85
C VAL A 9 8.03 -14.19 36.43
N VAL A 10 7.21 -14.97 35.71
CA VAL A 10 6.09 -15.68 36.33
C VAL A 10 5.99 -17.12 35.78
N SER A 11 6.55 -18.00 36.59
CA SER A 11 6.26 -19.40 36.90
C SER A 11 5.20 -20.18 36.10
N ALA A 12 5.60 -21.39 35.72
CA ALA A 12 4.74 -22.52 35.34
C ALA A 12 4.05 -23.17 36.57
N ALA A 13 2.84 -23.72 36.40
CA ALA A 13 2.38 -24.94 37.11
C ALA A 13 0.95 -25.40 36.75
N VAL A 14 0.86 -26.71 36.43
CA VAL A 14 -0.11 -27.72 36.92
C VAL A 14 -1.47 -27.92 36.22
N ALA A 15 -1.67 -29.18 35.79
CA ALA A 15 -2.85 -29.80 35.19
C ALA A 15 -3.92 -30.18 36.23
N LEU A 16 -5.17 -30.46 35.79
CA LEU A 16 -6.03 -31.57 36.25
C LEU A 16 -7.31 -31.70 35.38
N VAL A 17 -7.79 -32.94 35.26
CA VAL A 17 -8.91 -33.43 34.43
C VAL A 17 -10.28 -33.12 35.06
N GLY A 18 -11.28 -32.78 34.24
CA GLY A 18 -12.69 -32.67 34.65
C GLY A 18 -13.67 -33.00 33.51
N VAL A 19 -14.61 -33.93 33.78
CA VAL A 19 -15.72 -34.35 32.91
C VAL A 19 -16.96 -33.52 33.25
N GLY A 20 -17.63 -32.91 32.26
CA GLY A 20 -19.02 -32.43 32.43
C GLY A 20 -19.50 -31.27 31.55
N LEU A 21 -20.55 -31.56 30.77
CA LEU A 21 -21.65 -30.70 30.29
C LEU A 21 -21.31 -29.54 29.32
N ILE A 22 -21.73 -29.72 28.07
CA ILE A 22 -21.60 -28.78 26.95
C ILE A 22 -22.35 -27.46 27.17
N ALA A 23 -21.60 -26.37 27.33
CA ALA A 23 -22.02 -25.02 26.98
C ALA A 23 -21.07 -24.51 25.88
N PRO A 24 -21.54 -23.90 24.79
CA PRO A 24 -20.64 -23.23 23.85
C PRO A 24 -20.13 -21.97 24.53
N ALA A 25 -19.04 -22.10 25.28
CA ALA A 25 -18.18 -20.95 25.55
C ALA A 25 -17.79 -20.39 24.19
N ALA A 26 -18.26 -19.18 23.89
CA ALA A 26 -17.78 -18.38 22.79
C ALA A 26 -16.26 -18.43 22.85
N GLN A 27 -15.65 -19.16 21.91
CA GLN A 27 -14.22 -19.23 21.78
C GLN A 27 -13.78 -17.84 21.33
N ALA A 28 -13.45 -16.99 22.29
CA ALA A 28 -12.62 -15.82 22.06
C ALA A 28 -11.25 -16.37 21.64
N GLN A 29 -11.12 -16.74 20.37
CA GLN A 29 -9.84 -17.02 19.77
C GLN A 29 -9.02 -15.73 19.92
N PRO A 30 -7.84 -15.76 20.57
CA PRO A 30 -6.88 -14.71 20.36
C PRO A 30 -6.60 -14.72 18.86
N GLN A 31 -7.00 -13.66 18.16
CA GLN A 31 -6.45 -13.33 16.85
C GLN A 31 -4.99 -12.97 17.11
N SER A 32 -4.17 -14.00 17.30
CA SER A 32 -2.73 -13.93 17.20
C SER A 32 -2.46 -13.39 15.81
N SER A 33 -2.23 -12.08 15.77
CA SER A 33 -1.87 -11.35 14.58
C SER A 33 -0.58 -12.00 14.10
N SER A 34 -0.69 -12.82 13.06
CA SER A 34 0.44 -13.29 12.30
C SER A 34 1.16 -12.06 11.77
N ALA A 35 2.14 -11.58 12.53
CA ALA A 35 3.28 -10.87 11.98
C ALA A 35 4.14 -11.89 11.23
N VAL A 36 3.54 -12.55 10.24
CA VAL A 36 4.30 -13.14 9.15
C VAL A 36 4.67 -11.96 8.28
N VAL A 37 5.92 -11.53 8.39
CA VAL A 37 6.57 -10.80 7.30
C VAL A 37 6.50 -11.70 6.08
N SER A 38 5.42 -11.55 5.29
CA SER A 38 5.32 -12.15 3.99
C SER A 38 6.56 -11.73 3.20
N PRO A 39 7.25 -12.67 2.53
CA PRO A 39 8.30 -12.28 1.62
C PRO A 39 7.68 -11.33 0.59
N MET A 40 8.34 -10.21 0.31
CA MET A 40 7.97 -9.25 -0.72
C MET A 40 8.14 -9.90 -2.10
N THR A 41 7.32 -10.90 -2.43
CA THR A 41 7.39 -11.67 -3.69
C THR A 41 6.49 -11.06 -4.74
N SER A 42 6.87 -9.86 -5.13
CA SER A 42 6.73 -9.25 -6.46
C SER A 42 7.18 -7.81 -6.30
N VAL A 43 7.92 -7.28 -7.26
CA VAL A 43 8.15 -5.83 -7.39
C VAL A 43 6.82 -5.20 -7.83
N SER A 44 5.88 -5.23 -6.90
CA SER A 44 4.55 -4.66 -6.98
C SER A 44 4.63 -3.34 -6.26
N CYS A 45 4.09 -2.28 -6.86
CA CYS A 45 4.15 -0.92 -6.33
C CYS A 45 3.36 -0.73 -5.02
N GLY A 46 3.32 -1.69 -4.11
CA GLY A 46 2.31 -1.82 -3.07
C GLY A 46 1.00 -2.33 -3.68
N GLY A 47 0.36 -3.32 -3.05
CA GLY A 47 -0.87 -3.91 -3.55
C GLY A 47 -1.95 -2.85 -3.80
N HIS A 48 -2.43 -2.78 -5.04
CA HIS A 48 -3.44 -1.81 -5.47
C HIS A 48 -4.78 -2.27 -4.90
N SER A 49 -5.45 -1.39 -4.15
CA SER A 49 -6.83 -1.64 -3.71
C SER A 49 -7.77 -0.78 -4.53
N THR A 50 -8.94 -1.29 -4.91
CA THR A 50 -9.97 -0.54 -5.64
C THR A 50 -10.55 0.66 -4.85
N ASN A 51 -10.02 0.92 -3.66
CA ASN A 51 -10.34 2.01 -2.75
C ASN A 51 -9.19 3.01 -2.57
N GLU A 52 -8.30 3.17 -3.55
CA GLU A 52 -7.22 4.16 -3.49
C GLU A 52 -7.76 5.57 -3.15
N PRO A 53 -7.16 6.28 -2.17
CA PRO A 53 -7.56 7.63 -1.84
C PRO A 53 -7.27 8.60 -2.98
N THR A 54 -8.01 9.70 -3.03
CA THR A 54 -7.66 10.81 -3.93
C THR A 54 -6.38 11.48 -3.43
N ILE A 55 -5.33 11.47 -4.26
CA ILE A 55 -4.03 12.07 -3.93
C ILE A 55 -3.89 13.41 -4.66
N SER A 56 -3.36 14.40 -3.96
CA SER A 56 -2.90 15.67 -4.54
C SER A 56 -1.60 16.10 -3.84
N GLU A 57 -1.06 17.26 -4.20
CA GLU A 57 0.15 17.87 -3.59
C GLU A 57 0.11 17.94 -2.06
N TRP A 58 -1.10 18.02 -1.48
CA TRP A 58 -1.29 18.14 -0.03
C TRP A 58 -1.56 16.81 0.68
N SER A 59 -1.40 15.67 -0.02
CA SER A 59 -1.64 14.36 0.58
C SER A 59 -0.58 14.01 1.61
N SER A 60 -1.01 13.65 2.82
CA SER A 60 -0.16 13.10 3.89
C SER A 60 -0.04 11.57 3.86
N ASN A 61 -0.69 10.90 2.91
CA ASN A 61 -0.67 9.44 2.77
C ASN A 61 0.59 8.98 2.03
N ALA A 62 1.71 8.89 2.75
CA ALA A 62 3.01 8.55 2.16
C ALA A 62 3.02 7.20 1.42
N GLN A 63 2.27 6.21 1.92
CA GLN A 63 2.17 4.90 1.27
C GLN A 63 1.48 4.99 -0.10
N ALA A 64 0.40 5.76 -0.20
CA ALA A 64 -0.34 5.92 -1.44
C ALA A 64 0.48 6.72 -2.47
N VAL A 65 1.23 7.73 -2.00
CA VAL A 65 2.17 8.49 -2.86
C VAL A 65 3.31 7.60 -3.35
N TYR A 66 3.83 6.70 -2.49
CA TYR A 66 4.84 5.72 -2.87
C TYR A 66 4.32 4.80 -3.99
N THR A 67 3.09 4.31 -3.84
CA THR A 67 2.42 3.49 -4.86
C THR A 67 2.26 4.24 -6.17
N LEU A 68 1.78 5.49 -6.12
CA LEU A 68 1.66 6.36 -7.27
C LEU A 68 3.00 6.55 -8.01
N GLN A 69 4.06 6.91 -7.29
CA GLN A 69 5.39 7.16 -7.87
C GLN A 69 5.93 5.92 -8.59
N CYS A 70 5.74 4.74 -7.99
CA CYS A 70 6.15 3.49 -8.61
C CYS A 70 5.32 3.16 -9.87
N MET A 71 4.00 3.39 -9.86
CA MET A 71 3.17 3.21 -11.06
C MET A 71 3.52 4.17 -12.18
N LEU A 72 3.80 5.44 -11.84
CA LEU A 72 4.21 6.45 -12.82
C LEU A 72 5.48 6.02 -13.56
N ASN A 73 6.49 5.52 -12.83
CA ASN A 73 7.73 5.02 -13.42
C ASN A 73 7.52 3.79 -14.33
N ARG A 74 6.44 3.03 -14.14
CA ARG A 74 6.09 1.89 -15.00
C ARG A 74 5.24 2.29 -16.20
N SER A 75 4.45 3.35 -16.05
CA SER A 75 3.44 3.77 -17.02
C SER A 75 3.95 4.83 -17.99
N LEU A 76 5.04 5.54 -17.66
CA LEU A 76 5.63 6.60 -18.49
C LEU A 76 7.04 6.22 -18.96
N LEU A 77 7.36 6.50 -20.22
CA LEU A 77 8.76 6.56 -20.68
C LEU A 77 9.37 7.94 -20.46
N HIS A 78 10.71 7.95 -20.34
CA HIS A 78 11.56 9.14 -20.16
C HIS A 78 11.18 10.00 -18.94
N THR A 79 10.36 9.47 -18.04
CA THR A 79 9.97 10.11 -16.80
C THR A 79 10.44 9.22 -15.67
N THR A 80 11.30 9.75 -14.81
CA THR A 80 11.76 9.07 -13.60
C THR A 80 11.43 9.94 -12.42
N VAL A 81 10.58 9.44 -11.54
CA VAL A 81 10.21 10.05 -10.26
C VAL A 81 10.86 9.24 -9.14
N THR A 82 11.38 9.93 -8.13
CA THR A 82 11.86 9.29 -6.91
C THR A 82 10.67 8.65 -6.19
N VAL A 83 10.81 7.39 -5.78
CA VAL A 83 9.77 6.66 -5.02
C VAL A 83 10.06 6.81 -3.52
N ASP A 84 9.66 7.94 -2.97
CA ASP A 84 9.94 8.37 -1.59
C ASP A 84 8.68 8.58 -0.72
N GLY A 85 7.49 8.44 -1.31
CA GLY A 85 6.22 8.68 -0.61
C GLY A 85 5.90 10.16 -0.38
N SER A 86 6.63 11.09 -0.98
CA SER A 86 6.41 12.53 -0.85
C SER A 86 5.89 13.13 -2.16
N PHE A 87 4.75 13.83 -2.09
CA PHE A 87 4.16 14.42 -3.29
C PHE A 87 4.84 15.76 -3.62
N GLY A 88 6.01 15.69 -4.25
CA GLY A 88 6.76 16.86 -4.69
C GLY A 88 6.45 17.31 -6.12
N PRO A 89 7.11 18.39 -6.60
CA PRO A 89 6.92 18.93 -7.96
C PRO A 89 7.20 17.94 -9.09
N SER A 90 8.16 17.03 -8.90
CA SER A 90 8.46 15.96 -9.87
C SER A 90 7.30 14.98 -9.98
N THR A 91 6.70 14.58 -8.85
CA THR A 91 5.51 13.73 -8.80
C THR A 91 4.34 14.42 -9.48
N LEU A 92 4.08 15.70 -9.17
CA LEU A 92 3.01 16.49 -9.80
C LEU A 92 3.17 16.57 -11.32
N SER A 93 4.39 16.82 -11.79
CA SER A 93 4.70 16.92 -13.23
C SER A 93 4.47 15.59 -13.94
N ALA A 94 4.88 14.48 -13.32
CA ALA A 94 4.63 13.14 -13.85
C ALA A 94 3.14 12.77 -13.86
N VAL A 95 2.37 13.14 -12.82
CA VAL A 95 0.90 12.95 -12.80
C VAL A 95 0.26 13.71 -13.96
N LYS A 96 0.58 14.99 -14.13
CA LYS A 96 0.02 15.79 -15.22
C LYS A 96 0.43 15.28 -16.59
N ARG A 97 1.67 14.80 -16.73
CA ARG A 97 2.12 14.14 -17.96
C ARG A 97 1.26 12.92 -18.24
N PHE A 98 1.12 12.02 -17.27
CA PHE A 98 0.28 10.83 -17.40
C PHE A 98 -1.17 11.15 -17.77
N GLN A 99 -1.80 12.09 -17.06
CA GLN A 99 -3.17 12.53 -17.36
C GLN A 99 -3.30 13.06 -18.80
N TYR A 100 -2.34 13.84 -19.27
CA TYR A 100 -2.32 14.33 -20.65
C TYR A 100 -2.22 13.17 -21.66
N CYS A 101 -1.37 12.19 -21.37
CA CYS A 101 -1.17 11.04 -22.23
C CYS A 101 -2.44 10.20 -22.36
N ASP A 102 -3.12 9.97 -21.24
CA ASP A 102 -4.29 9.12 -21.19
C ASP A 102 -5.61 9.85 -21.47
N TYR A 103 -5.53 11.07 -22.01
CA TYR A 103 -6.68 11.91 -22.35
C TYR A 103 -7.61 12.21 -21.15
N LEU A 104 -7.04 12.29 -19.96
CA LEU A 104 -7.73 12.68 -18.72
C LEU A 104 -7.69 14.19 -18.51
N THR A 105 -8.45 14.65 -17.51
CA THR A 105 -8.33 16.03 -17.02
C THR A 105 -6.95 16.23 -16.39
N VAL A 106 -6.20 17.22 -16.88
CA VAL A 106 -4.82 17.50 -16.43
C VAL A 106 -4.82 18.43 -15.21
N ASP A 107 -5.40 17.96 -14.11
CA ASP A 107 -5.54 18.71 -12.86
C ASP A 107 -4.41 18.44 -11.84
N GLY A 108 -3.62 17.38 -12.04
CA GLY A 108 -2.60 16.95 -11.09
C GLY A 108 -3.15 16.23 -9.85
N ILE A 109 -4.44 15.87 -9.85
CA ILE A 109 -5.12 15.14 -8.80
C ILE A 109 -5.30 13.69 -9.25
N VAL A 110 -4.81 12.76 -8.44
CA VAL A 110 -4.94 11.32 -8.71
C VAL A 110 -6.23 10.83 -8.06
N GLY A 111 -7.31 10.89 -8.83
CA GLY A 111 -8.61 10.34 -8.46
C GLY A 111 -8.82 8.89 -8.96
N PRO A 112 -10.01 8.31 -8.75
CA PRO A 112 -10.31 6.93 -9.13
C PRO A 112 -10.08 6.62 -10.62
N GLN A 113 -10.34 7.57 -11.51
CA GLN A 113 -10.08 7.42 -12.95
C GLN A 113 -8.57 7.28 -13.21
N THR A 114 -7.78 8.26 -12.76
CA THR A 114 -6.32 8.24 -12.90
C THR A 114 -5.69 6.99 -12.28
N TRP A 115 -6.22 6.50 -11.15
CA TRP A 115 -5.78 5.24 -10.56
C TRP A 115 -6.08 4.03 -11.43
N GLY A 116 -7.29 3.95 -11.98
CA GLY A 116 -7.69 2.85 -12.87
C GLY A 116 -6.73 2.75 -14.07
N ASP A 117 -6.43 3.88 -14.69
CA ASP A 117 -5.57 3.92 -15.86
C ASP A 117 -4.11 3.63 -15.51
N LEU A 118 -3.59 4.16 -14.39
CA LEU A 118 -2.24 3.82 -13.91
C LEU A 118 -2.08 2.32 -13.66
N VAL A 119 -3.08 1.67 -13.05
CA VAL A 119 -3.06 0.23 -12.81
C VAL A 119 -3.09 -0.55 -14.13
N PHE A 120 -3.97 -0.13 -15.05
CA PHE A 120 -4.09 -0.73 -16.37
C PHE A 120 -2.74 -0.69 -17.11
N TRP A 121 -2.13 0.50 -17.23
CA TRP A 121 -0.88 0.69 -17.96
C TRP A 121 0.36 0.11 -17.25
N ALA A 122 0.41 0.14 -15.90
CA ALA A 122 1.52 -0.46 -15.16
C ALA A 122 1.52 -2.00 -15.20
N GLY A 123 0.36 -2.60 -15.46
CA GLY A 123 0.15 -4.06 -15.54
C GLY A 123 0.04 -4.63 -16.95
N SER A 124 -0.15 -3.81 -17.98
CA SER A 124 -0.27 -4.25 -19.37
C SER A 124 1.09 -4.61 -19.99
N ASP A 125 1.28 -5.87 -20.36
CA ASP A 125 2.41 -6.35 -21.19
C ASP A 125 2.17 -6.17 -22.69
N ASN A 126 1.16 -5.40 -23.10
CA ASN A 126 0.81 -5.14 -24.51
C ASN A 126 1.32 -3.77 -24.95
N TRP A 127 2.51 -3.82 -25.55
CA TRP A 127 3.48 -2.76 -25.83
C TRP A 127 3.15 -1.75 -26.94
N VAL A 128 1.91 -1.65 -27.41
CA VAL A 128 1.63 -0.92 -28.68
C VAL A 128 0.69 0.28 -28.60
N ASP A 129 -0.01 0.49 -27.48
CA ASP A 129 -1.08 1.51 -27.44
C ASP A 129 -0.94 2.58 -26.35
N ASN A 130 0.12 2.58 -25.54
CA ASN A 130 0.31 3.65 -24.56
C ASN A 130 0.94 4.88 -25.23
N PRO A 131 0.23 6.02 -25.32
CA PRO A 131 0.70 7.23 -26.02
C PRO A 131 1.93 7.90 -25.37
N CYS A 132 2.31 7.49 -24.15
CA CYS A 132 3.55 7.90 -23.48
C CYS A 132 4.45 6.73 -23.03
N ARG A 133 4.11 5.54 -23.54
CA ARG A 133 5.02 4.57 -24.17
C ARG A 133 6.26 5.10 -24.87
#